data_AF-A0A2V7X0U4-F1
#
_entry.id   AF-A0A2V7X0U4-F1
#
_cell.length_a   1.000
_cell.length_b   1.000
_cell.length_c   1.000
_cell.angle_alpha   90.00
_cell.angle_beta   90.00
_cell.angle_gamma   90.00
#
_symmetry.space_group_name_H-M   'P 1'
#
loop_
_entity.id
_entity.type
_entity.pdbx_description
1 polymer ?
#
loop_
_entity_poly.entity_id
_entity_poly.type
_entity_poly.pdbx_seq_one_letter_code
_entity_poly.pdbx_strand_id
1 'polypeptide(L)'
;MAASAKDVLAELRRSPTQKVKVAVTDIDGVLRGKYLHKDKFLSAAEGGGFGFCNVVFGWDSADVCYDNATYTGWHTGYPDAVARVDLSTARAVPWD
;
A
#
# COMPACT_ATOMS: atom_id res chain seq x y z
N MET A 1 -22.29 6.01 -4.01
CA MET A 1 -22.09 4.57 -4.27
C MET A 1 -20.60 4.34 -4.43
N ALA A 2 -20.01 3.35 -3.76
CA ALA A 2 -18.62 2.97 -4.03
C ALA A 2 -18.53 2.42 -5.46
N ALA A 3 -17.57 2.91 -6.25
CA ALA A 3 -17.30 2.38 -7.58
C ALA A 3 -16.93 0.88 -7.47
N SER A 4 -17.38 0.04 -8.40
CA SER A 4 -16.96 -1.36 -8.37
C SER A 4 -15.45 -1.45 -8.65
N ALA A 5 -14.79 -2.51 -8.18
CA ALA A 5 -13.37 -2.73 -8.42
C ALA A 5 -12.98 -2.61 -9.92
N LYS A 6 -13.86 -3.06 -10.82
CA LYS A 6 -13.66 -2.95 -12.27
C LYS A 6 -13.73 -1.51 -12.76
N ASP A 7 -14.60 -0.69 -12.17
CA ASP A 7 -14.77 0.71 -12.54
C ASP A 7 -13.52 1.52 -12.19
N VAL A 8 -12.93 1.28 -11.01
CA VAL A 8 -11.70 1.95 -10.55
C VAL A 8 -10.53 1.70 -11.51
N LEU A 9 -10.30 0.44 -11.91
CA LEU A 9 -9.22 0.11 -12.84
C LEU A 9 -9.46 0.67 -14.24
N ALA A 10 -10.72 0.64 -14.71
CA ALA A 10 -11.08 1.21 -16.00
C ALA A 10 -10.91 2.74 -16.02
N GLU A 11 -11.29 3.43 -14.95
CA GLU A 11 -11.09 4.87 -14.76
C GLU A 11 -9.60 5.22 -14.75
N LEU A 12 -8.80 4.52 -13.96
CA LEU A 12 -7.37 4.78 -13.86
C LEU A 12 -6.65 4.61 -15.21
N ARG A 13 -7.06 3.62 -16.03
CA ARG A 13 -6.51 3.43 -17.39
C ARG A 13 -6.80 4.62 -18.31
N ARG A 14 -7.98 5.24 -18.20
CA ARG A 14 -8.36 6.41 -19.00
C ARG A 14 -7.78 7.71 -18.46
N SER A 15 -7.50 7.77 -17.16
CA SER A 15 -6.95 8.96 -16.51
C SER A 15 -5.58 9.34 -17.09
N PRO A 16 -5.24 10.63 -17.26
CA PRO A 16 -3.89 11.04 -17.65
C PRO A 16 -2.86 10.86 -16.53
N THR A 17 -3.29 10.67 -15.28
CA THR A 17 -2.42 10.54 -14.10
C THR A 17 -1.47 9.36 -14.23
N GLN A 18 -0.17 9.54 -13.95
CA GLN A 18 0.84 8.47 -14.08
C GLN A 18 1.22 7.81 -12.76
N LYS A 19 0.72 8.33 -11.63
CA LYS A 19 1.06 7.85 -10.28
C LYS A 19 -0.19 7.51 -9.49
N VAL A 20 -0.13 6.45 -8.71
CA VAL A 20 -1.18 6.08 -7.75
C VAL A 20 -0.54 6.02 -6.37
N LYS A 21 -1.14 6.72 -5.41
CA LYS A 21 -0.74 6.61 -4.01
C LYS A 21 -1.43 5.39 -3.39
N VAL A 22 -0.63 4.48 -2.85
CA VAL A 22 -1.10 3.34 -2.06
C VAL A 22 -0.60 3.50 -0.63
N ALA A 23 -1.32 2.97 0.35
CA ALA A 23 -0.90 2.99 1.74
C ALA A 23 -1.36 1.74 2.48
N VAL A 24 -0.60 1.38 3.50
CA VAL A 24 -0.96 0.41 4.54
C VAL A 24 -1.02 1.15 5.86
N THR A 25 -1.99 0.82 6.71
CA THR A 25 -2.03 1.34 8.07
C THR A 25 -1.11 0.50 8.95
N ASP A 26 -0.17 1.14 9.67
CA ASP A 26 0.65 0.45 10.66
C ASP A 26 -0.12 0.14 11.96
N ILE A 27 0.56 -0.46 12.93
CA ILE A 27 -0.04 -0.90 14.21
C ILE A 27 -0.58 0.29 15.03
N ASP A 28 0.00 1.48 14.86
CA ASP A 28 -0.39 2.69 15.58
C ASP A 28 -1.43 3.53 14.82
N GLY A 29 -1.90 3.06 13.66
CA GLY A 29 -2.92 3.74 12.87
C GLY A 29 -2.39 4.74 11.83
N VAL A 30 -1.08 4.80 11.61
CA VAL A 30 -0.46 5.72 10.65
C VAL A 30 -0.48 5.14 9.25
N LEU A 31 -0.92 5.92 8.27
CA LEU A 31 -0.89 5.53 6.85
C LEU A 31 0.54 5.62 6.29
N ARG A 32 1.18 4.47 6.08
CA ARG A 32 2.49 4.34 5.47
C ARG A 32 2.35 4.14 3.96
N GLY A 33 2.66 5.20 3.20
CA GLY A 33 2.35 5.29 1.77
C GLY A 33 3.53 5.15 0.82
N LYS A 34 3.25 4.74 -0.42
CA LYS A 34 4.17 4.80 -1.57
C LYS A 34 3.45 5.36 -2.78
N TYR A 35 4.18 6.07 -3.65
CA TYR A 35 3.69 6.38 -4.99
C TYR A 35 4.15 5.26 -5.94
N LEU A 36 3.19 4.64 -6.61
CA LEU A 36 3.45 3.65 -7.65
C LEU A 36 3.22 4.28 -9.02
N HIS A 37 4.06 3.94 -10.00
CA HIS A 37 3.72 4.18 -11.41
C HIS A 37 2.41 3.46 -11.76
N LYS A 38 1.58 4.04 -12.62
CA LYS A 38 0.28 3.47 -13.03
C LYS A 38 0.41 2.00 -13.43
N ASP A 39 1.35 1.68 -14.31
CA ASP A 39 1.53 0.31 -14.80
C ASP A 39 1.91 -0.66 -13.69
N LYS A 40 2.72 -0.20 -12.72
CA LYS A 40 3.09 -1.01 -11.55
C LYS A 40 1.88 -1.24 -10.64
N PHE A 41 1.04 -0.22 -10.45
CA PHE A 41 -0.21 -0.35 -9.69
C PHE A 41 -1.18 -1.32 -10.37
N LEU A 42 -1.40 -1.19 -11.69
CA LEU A 42 -2.27 -2.09 -12.45
C LEU A 42 -1.77 -3.55 -12.35
N SER A 43 -0.46 -3.76 -12.57
CA SER A 43 0.17 -5.07 -12.39
C SER A 43 -0.02 -5.63 -10.98
N ALA A 44 0.09 -4.80 -9.93
CA ALA A 44 -0.13 -5.23 -8.56
C ALA A 44 -1.59 -5.57 -8.25
N ALA A 45 -2.54 -4.76 -8.74
CA ALA A 45 -3.97 -4.95 -8.51
C ALA A 45 -4.50 -6.21 -9.22
N GLU A 46 -3.99 -6.51 -10.42
CA GLU A 46 -4.44 -7.66 -11.23
C GLU A 46 -3.60 -8.92 -10.99
N GLY A 47 -2.31 -8.76 -10.66
CA GLY A 47 -1.34 -9.84 -10.46
C GLY A 47 -1.27 -10.42 -9.06
N GLY A 48 -2.15 -9.99 -8.14
CA GLY A 48 -2.26 -10.57 -6.80
C GLY A 48 -1.41 -9.91 -5.71
N GLY A 49 -0.83 -8.74 -5.98
CA GLY A 49 -0.17 -7.89 -4.99
C GLY A 49 1.21 -7.36 -5.41
N PHE A 50 1.90 -6.74 -4.46
CA PHE A 50 3.26 -6.25 -4.62
C PHE A 50 4.04 -6.32 -3.30
N GLY A 51 5.36 -6.26 -3.37
CA GLY A 51 6.23 -6.23 -2.19
C GLY A 51 6.09 -4.93 -1.41
N PHE A 52 5.85 -5.05 -0.10
CA PHE A 52 5.82 -3.94 0.83
C PHE A 52 6.64 -4.29 2.07
N CYS A 53 7.70 -3.53 2.33
CA CYS A 53 8.58 -3.72 3.48
C CYS A 53 7.76 -3.85 4.77
N ASN A 54 7.85 -5.01 5.40
CA ASN A 54 7.01 -5.34 6.54
C ASN A 54 7.46 -4.64 7.83
N VAL A 55 8.53 -3.82 7.80
CA VAL A 55 8.97 -2.96 8.92
C VAL A 55 7.83 -2.15 9.53
N VAL A 56 6.81 -1.81 8.73
CA VAL A 56 5.61 -1.11 9.20
C VAL A 56 4.82 -1.86 10.27
N PHE A 57 5.08 -3.16 10.47
CA PHE A 57 4.50 -3.97 11.53
C PHE A 57 5.50 -4.28 12.65
N GLY A 58 6.66 -3.61 12.66
CA GLY A 58 7.75 -3.81 13.62
C GLY A 58 8.30 -2.52 14.21
N TRP A 59 7.61 -1.39 14.05
CA TRP A 59 8.00 -0.10 14.61
C TRP A 59 6.79 0.67 15.16
N ASP A 60 7.07 1.74 15.91
CA ASP A 60 6.06 2.68 16.40
C ASP A 60 5.83 3.86 15.42
N SER A 61 4.90 4.74 15.80
CA SER A 61 4.57 5.98 15.09
C SER A 61 5.74 6.96 14.90
N ALA A 62 6.81 6.82 15.68
CA ALA A 62 8.04 7.61 15.59
C ALA A 62 9.15 6.88 14.81
N ASP A 63 8.79 5.78 14.12
CA ASP A 63 9.69 4.92 13.34
C ASP A 63 10.75 4.20 14.20
N VAL A 64 10.49 4.07 15.51
CA VAL A 64 11.37 3.32 16.42
C VAL A 64 11.03 1.84 16.33
N CYS A 65 11.99 1.03 15.93
CA CYS A 65 11.82 -0.42 15.81
C CYS A 65 11.66 -1.09 17.17
N TYR A 66 10.65 -1.96 17.28
CA TYR A 66 10.43 -2.79 18.46
C TYR A 66 11.54 -3.84 18.61
N ASP A 67 11.94 -4.09 19.86
CA ASP A 67 12.92 -5.13 20.23
C ASP A 67 12.26 -6.45 20.67
N ASN A 68 10.93 -6.44 20.85
CA ASN A 68 10.14 -7.54 21.36
C ASN A 68 9.08 -8.07 20.36
N ALA A 69 9.11 -7.61 19.10
CA ALA A 69 8.20 -8.08 18.06
C ALA A 69 8.56 -9.50 17.58
N THR A 70 7.55 -10.32 17.28
CA THR A 70 7.72 -11.71 16.84
C THR A 70 7.47 -11.93 15.35
N TYR A 71 6.76 -11.02 14.69
CA TYR A 71 6.43 -11.12 13.27
C TYR A 71 7.58 -10.62 12.37
N THR A 72 8.15 -9.47 12.70
CA THR A 72 9.27 -8.87 11.96
C THR A 72 10.15 -8.03 12.89
N GLY A 73 11.44 -7.95 12.60
CA GLY A 73 12.43 -7.32 13.47
C GLY A 73 13.84 -7.45 12.91
N TRP A 74 14.84 -7.04 13.68
CA TRP A 74 16.27 -7.26 13.36
C TRP A 74 16.59 -8.74 13.07
N HIS A 75 15.88 -9.66 13.71
CA HIS A 75 16.04 -11.10 13.54
C HIS A 75 15.54 -11.63 12.17
N THR A 76 14.63 -10.92 11.50
CA THR A 76 14.18 -11.24 10.13
C THR A 76 14.78 -10.33 9.07
N GLY A 77 15.30 -9.16 9.47
CA GLY A 77 15.85 -8.14 8.56
C GLY A 77 14.78 -7.34 7.81
N TYR A 78 13.53 -7.34 8.30
CA TYR A 78 12.41 -6.60 7.71
C TYR A 78 12.16 -6.87 6.21
N PRO A 79 11.89 -8.13 5.82
CA PRO A 79 11.66 -8.47 4.43
C PRO A 79 10.37 -7.84 3.88
N ASP A 80 10.23 -7.82 2.56
CA ASP A 80 8.96 -7.46 1.95
C ASP A 80 7.89 -8.53 2.24
N ALA A 81 6.70 -8.08 2.64
CA ALA A 81 5.47 -8.88 2.63
C ALA A 81 4.69 -8.61 1.33
N VAL A 82 3.82 -9.55 0.94
CA VAL A 82 2.93 -9.34 -0.22
C VAL A 82 1.71 -8.54 0.22
N ALA A 83 1.63 -7.28 -0.22
CA ALA A 83 0.47 -6.42 -0.01
C ALA A 83 -0.52 -6.57 -1.18
N ARG A 84 -1.81 -6.75 -0.85
CA ARG A 84 -2.91 -6.78 -1.83
C ARG A 84 -3.66 -5.46 -1.85
N VAL A 85 -4.00 -4.99 -3.05
CA VAL A 85 -4.73 -3.73 -3.22
C VAL A 85 -6.21 -3.96 -2.94
N ASP A 86 -6.77 -3.20 -1.99
CA ASP A 86 -8.21 -3.14 -1.76
C ASP A 86 -8.84 -2.00 -2.58
N LEU A 87 -9.41 -2.36 -3.73
CA LEU A 87 -10.04 -1.42 -4.64
C LEU A 87 -11.33 -0.79 -4.08
N SER A 88 -11.92 -1.36 -3.02
CA SER A 88 -13.09 -0.75 -2.37
C SER A 88 -12.75 0.54 -1.62
N THR A 89 -11.46 0.75 -1.31
CA THR A 89 -10.95 1.93 -0.60
C THR A 89 -10.52 3.08 -1.51
N ALA A 90 -10.70 2.91 -2.83
CA ALA A 90 -10.28 3.87 -3.83
C ALA A 90 -11.00 5.22 -3.65
N ARG A 91 -10.23 6.31 -3.79
CA ARG A 91 -10.72 7.69 -3.67
C ARG A 91 -9.86 8.63 -4.49
N ALA A 92 -10.48 9.64 -5.08
CA ALA A 92 -9.76 10.77 -5.67
C ALA A 92 -9.29 11.68 -4.55
N VAL A 93 -8.00 12.03 -4.56
CA VAL A 93 -7.41 12.95 -3.58
C VAL A 93 -7.46 14.35 -4.22
N PRO A 94 -8.30 15.28 -3.74
CA PRO A 94 -8.57 16.52 -4.47
C PRO A 94 -7.42 17.54 -4.45
N TRP A 95 -6.42 17.31 -3.61
CA TRP A 95 -5.25 18.19 -3.43
C TRP A 95 -3.96 17.63 -4.02
N ASP A 96 -4.01 16.46 -4.66
CA ASP A 96 -2.85 15.73 -5.21
C ASP A 96 -3.13 15.39 -6.69
#